data_AF-A0A535U4E7-F1
#
_entry.id   AF-A0A535U4E7-F1
#
_cell.length_a   1.000
_cell.length_b   1.000
_cell.length_c   1.000
_cell.angle_alpha   90.00
_cell.angle_beta   90.00
_cell.angle_gamma   90.00
#
_symmetry.space_group_name_H-M   'P 1'
#
loop_
_entity.id
_entity.type
_entity.pdbx_description
1 polymer ?
#
loop_
_entity_poly.entity_id
_entity_poly.type
_entity_poly.pdbx_seq_one_letter_code
_entity_poly.pdbx_strand_id
1 'polypeptide(L)'
;MKTPPISDDRYLRTTTAIPTERDRAFLVFAGVVLVAIALGFKSELLGQGQVWALALGLVVVASPALLGYLRGAEEFPRIEHYIPVALGAVTLAGLSVLVPELWKYLAFTATFGAGFVLQARLDYLRLRDAEKRGHILVQETILVLVVAGAYLVLVTIPFNIVLRLVWIFTITFLASYRSFRVNGLKIAPRRSFIFALFVAQVVTFLAWAITALSSWLLIAEGPFAVMLLFAWYINRGLVRHTVEDTFTRNVILEYAAFAAVLIYLFVSSYRPPGQ
;
A
#
# COMPACT_ATOMS: atom_id res chain seq x y z
N MET A 1 -12.34 30.20 55.25
CA MET A 1 -11.08 29.82 54.56
C MET A 1 -11.33 29.93 53.06
N LYS A 2 -10.64 30.85 52.37
CA LYS A 2 -10.68 31.02 50.91
C LYS A 2 -9.58 30.14 50.30
N THR A 3 -9.92 29.30 49.32
CA THR A 3 -8.95 28.59 48.47
C THR A 3 -8.24 29.58 47.53
N PRO A 4 -6.93 29.46 47.30
CA PRO A 4 -6.24 30.31 46.32
C PRO A 4 -6.46 29.79 44.88
N PRO A 5 -6.38 30.67 43.87
CA PRO A 5 -6.55 30.29 42.47
C PRO A 5 -5.31 29.56 41.95
N ILE A 6 -5.53 28.59 41.05
CA ILE A 6 -4.48 27.88 40.31
C ILE A 6 -3.91 28.85 39.26
N SER A 7 -2.59 29.05 39.30
CA SER A 7 -1.86 29.89 38.36
C SER A 7 -1.60 29.15 37.04
N ASP A 8 -2.26 29.61 35.97
CA ASP A 8 -1.95 29.31 34.57
C ASP A 8 -0.69 30.07 34.12
N ASP A 9 0.50 29.53 34.39
CA ASP A 9 1.74 29.87 33.69
C ASP A 9 2.12 28.63 32.86
N ARG A 10 1.69 28.45 31.61
CA ARG A 10 2.04 29.21 30.40
C ARG A 10 3.48 29.76 30.46
N TYR A 11 4.30 29.35 29.46
CA TYR A 11 5.61 29.90 29.08
C TYR A 11 6.89 29.28 29.67
N LEU A 12 7.12 27.98 29.45
CA LEU A 12 8.46 27.51 29.04
C LEU A 12 8.30 26.50 27.89
N ARG A 13 7.82 27.00 26.75
CA ARG A 13 8.00 26.32 25.47
C ARG A 13 9.46 26.54 25.08
N THR A 14 10.35 25.68 25.56
CA THR A 14 11.73 25.65 25.11
C THR A 14 11.69 25.37 23.63
N THR A 15 11.97 26.40 22.84
CA THR A 15 12.08 26.35 21.38
C THR A 15 13.29 25.49 21.04
N THR A 16 13.14 24.17 21.04
CA THR A 16 14.12 23.24 20.46
C THR A 16 14.00 23.34 18.95
N ALA A 17 14.61 24.38 18.39
CA ALA A 17 14.81 24.54 16.97
C ALA A 17 15.85 23.55 16.43
N ILE A 18 15.65 22.23 16.56
CA ILE A 18 16.27 21.20 15.70
C ILE A 18 15.33 19.98 15.51
N PRO A 19 14.23 20.08 14.72
CA PRO A 19 13.67 18.87 14.08
C PRO A 19 13.48 19.00 12.56
N THR A 20 13.61 20.19 11.99
CA THR A 20 13.26 20.49 10.59
C THR A 20 14.26 19.95 9.55
N GLU A 21 15.56 19.89 9.89
CA GLU A 21 16.59 19.37 8.97
C GLU A 21 16.68 17.84 8.98
N ARG A 22 16.48 17.21 10.15
CA ARG A 22 16.60 15.75 10.33
C ARG A 22 15.53 14.98 9.54
N ASP A 23 14.30 15.48 9.51
CA ASP A 23 13.19 14.83 8.79
C ASP A 23 13.34 14.96 7.26
N ARG A 24 13.87 16.10 6.77
CA ARG A 24 14.15 16.27 5.33
C ARG A 24 15.31 15.40 4.89
N ALA A 25 16.38 15.31 5.68
CA ALA A 25 17.53 14.46 5.41
C ALA A 25 17.14 12.97 5.33
N PHE A 26 16.22 12.53 6.20
CA PHE A 26 15.69 11.17 6.17
C PHE A 26 14.78 10.90 4.96
N LEU A 27 13.94 11.85 4.55
CA LEU A 27 13.12 11.72 3.34
C LEU A 27 13.96 11.72 2.05
N VAL A 28 15.03 12.52 2.02
CA VAL A 28 16.04 12.48 0.97
C VAL A 28 16.78 11.14 1.01
N PHE A 29 17.15 10.64 2.19
CA PHE A 29 17.77 9.34 2.34
C PHE A 29 16.87 8.20 1.86
N ALA A 30 15.60 8.17 2.25
CA ALA A 30 14.65 7.16 1.79
C ALA A 30 14.44 7.24 0.26
N GLY A 31 14.31 8.44 -0.29
CA GLY A 31 14.25 8.66 -1.73
C GLY A 31 15.51 8.19 -2.47
N VAL A 32 16.69 8.51 -1.94
CA VAL A 32 18.00 8.11 -2.49
C VAL A 32 18.20 6.60 -2.38
N VAL A 33 17.82 5.98 -1.26
CA VAL A 33 17.90 4.53 -1.05
C VAL A 33 16.96 3.82 -2.01
N LEU A 34 15.74 4.32 -2.24
CA LEU A 34 14.82 3.74 -3.23
C LEU A 34 15.31 3.90 -4.66
N VAL A 35 15.91 5.05 -5.01
CA VAL A 35 16.52 5.26 -6.32
C VAL A 35 17.73 4.34 -6.49
N ALA A 36 18.58 4.20 -5.47
CA ALA A 36 19.73 3.30 -5.48
C ALA A 36 19.29 1.82 -5.57
N ILE A 37 18.24 1.43 -4.86
CA ILE A 37 17.63 0.10 -4.93
C ILE A 37 17.00 -0.14 -6.31
N ALA A 38 16.28 0.83 -6.87
CA ALA A 38 15.68 0.75 -8.21
C ALA A 38 16.75 0.66 -9.31
N LEU A 39 17.85 1.42 -9.18
CA LEU A 39 19.01 1.29 -10.06
C LEU A 39 19.69 -0.08 -9.91
N GLY A 40 19.78 -0.60 -8.68
CA GLY A 40 20.27 -1.95 -8.40
C GLY A 40 19.41 -3.04 -9.05
N PHE A 41 18.09 -2.91 -9.03
CA PHE A 41 17.16 -3.89 -9.61
C PHE A 41 17.19 -3.99 -11.14
N LYS A 42 17.66 -2.95 -11.84
CA LYS A 42 17.88 -3.00 -13.30
C LYS A 42 19.34 -3.27 -13.67
N SER A 43 20.23 -3.43 -12.70
CA SER A 43 21.62 -3.80 -12.98
C SER A 43 21.67 -5.23 -13.52
N GLU A 44 22.47 -5.46 -14.56
CA GLU A 44 22.73 -6.80 -15.14
C GLU A 44 23.37 -7.78 -14.15
N LEU A 45 23.73 -7.30 -12.95
CA LEU A 45 24.43 -8.03 -11.90
C LEU A 45 23.50 -8.92 -11.06
N LEU A 46 22.19 -8.70 -11.09
CA LEU A 46 21.22 -9.45 -10.28
C LEU A 46 20.29 -10.29 -11.15
N GLY A 47 20.22 -11.59 -10.85
CA GLY A 47 19.24 -12.49 -11.47
C GLY A 47 17.81 -12.17 -11.01
N GLN A 48 16.81 -12.50 -11.82
CA GLN A 48 15.39 -12.22 -11.53
C GLN A 48 14.95 -12.72 -10.14
N GLY A 49 15.37 -13.92 -9.73
CA GLY A 49 15.06 -14.45 -8.40
C GLY A 49 15.71 -13.66 -7.24
N GLN A 50 16.89 -13.07 -7.47
CA GLN A 50 17.61 -12.27 -6.46
C GLN A 50 16.95 -10.92 -6.25
N VAL A 51 16.41 -10.28 -7.30
CA VAL A 51 15.65 -9.03 -7.20
C VAL A 51 14.44 -9.21 -6.28
N TRP A 52 13.71 -10.30 -6.46
CA TRP A 52 12.54 -10.62 -5.64
C TRP A 52 12.89 -11.12 -4.24
N ALA A 53 13.96 -11.89 -4.08
CA ALA A 53 14.47 -12.29 -2.77
C ALA A 53 14.99 -11.10 -1.96
N LEU A 54 15.62 -10.11 -2.62
CA LEU A 54 16.04 -8.85 -1.98
C LEU A 54 14.84 -7.99 -1.63
N ALA A 55 13.82 -7.89 -2.49
CA ALA A 55 12.57 -7.20 -2.15
C ALA A 55 11.85 -7.86 -0.97
N LEU A 56 11.75 -9.20 -0.96
CA LEU A 56 11.17 -9.98 0.13
C LEU A 56 12.01 -9.88 1.40
N GLY A 57 13.34 -9.96 1.28
CA GLY A 57 14.30 -9.78 2.36
C GLY A 57 14.22 -8.39 2.96
N LEU A 58 14.02 -7.34 2.14
CA LEU A 58 13.75 -6.00 2.63
C LEU A 58 12.43 -5.92 3.38
N VAL A 59 11.36 -6.53 2.87
CA VAL A 59 10.07 -6.60 3.58
C VAL A 59 10.22 -7.38 4.89
N VAL A 60 10.95 -8.50 4.90
CA VAL A 60 11.15 -9.37 6.07
C VAL A 60 12.18 -8.83 7.06
N VAL A 61 13.13 -8.00 6.66
CA VAL A 61 14.07 -7.31 7.57
C VAL A 61 13.45 -6.02 8.07
N ALA A 62 12.77 -5.27 7.20
CA ALA A 62 12.03 -4.09 7.59
C ALA A 62 10.87 -4.46 8.51
N SER A 63 10.16 -5.57 8.35
CA SER A 63 8.99 -5.90 9.18
C SER A 63 9.30 -6.11 10.67
N PRO A 64 10.32 -6.89 11.09
CA PRO A 64 10.77 -7.03 12.47
C PRO A 64 11.52 -5.80 12.97
N ALA A 65 12.30 -5.12 12.13
CA ALA A 65 12.90 -3.84 12.49
C ALA A 65 11.80 -2.81 12.77
N LEU A 66 10.74 -2.76 11.96
CA LEU A 66 9.54 -1.95 12.16
C LEU A 66 8.77 -2.41 13.41
N LEU A 67 8.57 -3.72 13.63
CA LEU A 67 7.86 -4.24 14.81
C LEU A 67 8.63 -4.02 16.14
N GLY A 68 9.95 -4.13 16.12
CA GLY A 68 10.84 -3.82 17.25
C GLY A 68 10.95 -2.31 17.49
N TYR A 69 11.01 -1.53 16.43
CA TYR A 69 11.01 -0.05 16.45
C TYR A 69 9.67 0.53 16.94
N LEU A 70 8.55 -0.12 16.62
CA LEU A 70 7.19 0.22 17.11
C LEU A 70 7.01 0.02 18.62
N ARG A 71 7.94 -0.66 19.31
CA ARG A 71 7.94 -0.79 20.78
C ARG A 71 8.80 0.26 21.49
N GLY A 72 9.58 1.08 20.77
CA GLY A 72 10.75 1.76 21.33
C GLY A 72 10.79 3.29 21.42
N ALA A 73 9.91 4.08 20.77
CA ALA A 73 10.03 5.54 20.85
C ALA A 73 8.74 6.31 20.52
N GLU A 74 8.48 7.39 21.28
CA GLU A 74 7.27 8.24 21.17
C GLU A 74 7.31 9.28 20.02
N GLU A 75 8.42 9.44 19.29
CA GLU A 75 8.63 10.58 18.37
C GLU A 75 9.06 10.19 16.93
N PHE A 76 8.50 9.12 16.35
CA PHE A 76 8.75 8.79 14.94
C PHE A 76 7.49 8.48 14.13
N PRO A 77 7.50 8.69 12.79
CA PRO A 77 6.37 8.36 11.93
C PRO A 77 6.03 6.87 12.02
N ARG A 78 4.75 6.56 12.22
CA ARG A 78 4.25 5.19 12.33
C ARG A 78 4.45 4.40 11.03
N ILE A 79 4.51 3.06 11.13
CA ILE A 79 4.76 2.12 10.00
C ILE A 79 3.89 2.39 8.76
N GLU A 80 2.69 2.91 8.98
CA GLU A 80 1.69 3.10 7.93
C GLU A 80 2.15 4.10 6.86
N HIS A 81 3.02 5.04 7.22
CA HIS A 81 3.58 6.04 6.32
C HIS A 81 4.60 5.45 5.31
N TYR A 82 5.22 4.32 5.63
CA TYR A 82 6.22 3.65 4.78
C TYR A 82 5.63 2.66 3.78
N ILE A 83 4.36 2.28 3.96
CA ILE A 83 3.72 1.22 3.16
C ILE A 83 3.68 1.51 1.65
N PRO A 84 3.26 2.69 1.15
CA PRO A 84 3.19 2.95 -0.29
C PRO A 84 4.57 2.95 -0.94
N VAL A 85 5.57 3.38 -0.18
CA VAL A 85 6.97 3.34 -0.61
C VAL A 85 7.41 1.88 -0.79
N ALA A 86 7.14 1.01 0.20
CA ALA A 86 7.46 -0.41 0.09
C ALA A 86 6.72 -1.09 -1.06
N LEU A 87 5.42 -0.83 -1.21
CA LEU A 87 4.62 -1.39 -2.30
C LEU A 87 5.07 -0.88 -3.67
N GLY A 88 5.42 0.39 -3.78
CA GLY A 88 5.88 0.96 -5.04
C GLY A 88 7.31 0.54 -5.37
N ALA A 89 8.15 0.23 -4.38
CA ALA A 89 9.44 -0.44 -4.60
C ALA A 89 9.25 -1.84 -5.18
N VAL A 90 8.24 -2.60 -4.69
CA VAL A 90 7.86 -3.90 -5.28
C VAL A 90 7.41 -3.72 -6.73
N THR A 91 6.62 -2.70 -7.04
CA THR A 91 6.22 -2.38 -8.41
C THR A 91 7.45 -2.06 -9.29
N LEU A 92 8.35 -1.20 -8.83
CA LEU A 92 9.56 -0.83 -9.57
C LEU A 92 10.52 -2.03 -9.74
N ALA A 93 10.60 -2.94 -8.77
CA ALA A 93 11.40 -4.16 -8.87
C ALA A 93 10.86 -5.09 -9.97
N GLY A 94 9.54 -5.20 -10.12
CA GLY A 94 8.99 -5.99 -11.21
C GLY A 94 9.03 -5.29 -12.56
N LEU A 95 8.84 -3.97 -12.60
CA LEU A 95 8.97 -3.20 -13.83
C LEU A 95 10.40 -3.24 -14.38
N SER A 96 11.43 -3.43 -13.54
CA SER A 96 12.81 -3.58 -14.05
C SER A 96 12.97 -4.83 -14.92
N VAL A 97 12.18 -5.87 -14.64
CA VAL A 97 12.15 -7.13 -15.40
C VAL A 97 11.25 -7.02 -16.62
N LEU A 98 10.08 -6.38 -16.47
CA LEU A 98 9.05 -6.31 -17.52
C LEU A 98 9.30 -5.24 -18.57
N VAL A 99 10.05 -4.18 -18.23
CA VAL A 99 10.30 -3.04 -19.12
C VAL A 99 11.76 -3.06 -19.57
N PRO A 100 12.05 -3.60 -20.78
CA PRO A 100 13.42 -3.71 -21.26
C PRO A 100 14.04 -2.33 -21.50
N GLU A 101 13.29 -1.37 -22.06
CA GLU A 101 13.86 -0.06 -22.40
C GLU A 101 14.21 0.75 -21.14
N LEU A 102 15.49 1.13 -21.03
CA LEU A 102 16.01 1.85 -19.86
C LEU A 102 15.30 3.19 -19.66
N TRP A 103 15.03 3.95 -20.73
CA TRP A 103 14.37 5.25 -20.60
C TRP A 103 12.95 5.13 -20.07
N LYS A 104 12.17 4.11 -20.48
CA LYS A 104 10.81 3.88 -19.97
C LYS A 104 10.85 3.53 -18.49
N TYR A 105 11.80 2.67 -18.11
CA TYR A 105 12.04 2.34 -16.71
C TYR A 105 12.42 3.57 -15.88
N LEU A 106 13.34 4.40 -16.37
CA LEU A 106 13.73 5.65 -15.71
C LEU A 106 12.55 6.62 -15.57
N ALA A 107 11.69 6.72 -16.59
CA ALA A 107 10.47 7.52 -16.53
C ALA A 107 9.49 7.01 -15.46
N PHE A 108 9.31 5.68 -15.35
CA PHE A 108 8.53 5.09 -14.26
C PHE A 108 9.17 5.36 -12.89
N THR A 109 10.47 5.12 -12.73
CA THR A 109 11.19 5.38 -11.48
C THR A 109 11.08 6.84 -11.06
N ALA A 110 11.21 7.80 -11.99
CA ALA A 110 11.04 9.21 -11.71
C ALA A 110 9.59 9.54 -11.29
N THR A 111 8.60 8.95 -11.97
CA THR A 111 7.18 9.17 -11.67
C THR A 111 6.81 8.62 -10.29
N PHE A 112 7.23 7.39 -9.97
CA PHE A 112 7.04 6.80 -8.64
C PHE A 112 7.79 7.59 -7.57
N GLY A 113 9.03 8.00 -7.85
CA GLY A 113 9.84 8.84 -6.94
C GLY A 113 9.15 10.17 -6.61
N ALA A 114 8.63 10.88 -7.61
CA ALA A 114 7.86 12.11 -7.41
C ALA A 114 6.58 11.85 -6.60
N GLY A 115 5.87 10.75 -6.88
CA GLY A 115 4.71 10.30 -6.12
C GLY A 115 5.04 10.03 -4.64
N PHE A 116 6.18 9.39 -4.35
CA PHE A 116 6.62 9.13 -2.97
C PHE A 116 7.00 10.40 -2.23
N VAL A 117 7.70 11.34 -2.88
CA VAL A 117 8.01 12.65 -2.29
C VAL A 117 6.73 13.41 -1.95
N LEU A 118 5.75 13.39 -2.85
CA LEU A 118 4.44 13.99 -2.61
C LEU A 118 3.72 13.29 -1.44
N GLN A 119 3.66 11.96 -1.44
CA GLN A 119 3.03 11.17 -0.39
C GLN A 119 3.65 11.46 0.99
N ALA A 120 4.98 11.47 1.05
CA ALA A 120 5.74 11.78 2.27
C ALA A 120 5.45 13.21 2.77
N ARG A 121 5.34 14.17 1.86
CA ARG A 121 4.96 15.54 2.20
C ARG A 121 3.55 15.62 2.80
N LEU A 122 2.60 14.89 2.22
CA LEU A 122 1.22 14.84 2.74
C LEU A 122 1.15 14.14 4.11
N ASP A 123 1.89 13.05 4.28
CA ASP A 123 2.03 12.35 5.56
C ASP A 123 2.67 13.27 6.63
N TYR A 124 3.68 14.05 6.26
CA TYR A 124 4.30 15.05 7.14
C TYR A 124 3.32 16.15 7.57
N LEU A 125 2.55 16.72 6.62
CA LEU A 125 1.54 17.73 6.93
C LEU A 125 0.49 17.18 7.89
N ARG A 126 0.16 15.90 7.75
CA ARG A 126 -0.78 15.22 8.61
C ARG A 126 -0.27 14.99 10.02
N LEU A 127 0.99 14.62 10.19
CA LEU A 127 1.61 14.49 11.51
C LEU A 127 1.65 15.82 12.29
N ARG A 128 1.46 16.95 11.60
CA ARG A 128 1.39 18.30 12.17
C ARG A 128 -0.03 18.86 12.27
N ASP A 129 -1.05 18.01 12.11
CA ASP A 129 -2.45 18.40 12.10
C ASP A 129 -2.79 19.51 11.08
N ALA A 130 -1.99 19.62 10.00
CA ALA A 130 -2.16 20.57 8.91
C ALA A 130 -2.81 19.92 7.67
N GLU A 131 -3.56 18.84 7.88
CA GLU A 131 -4.20 18.07 6.83
C GLU A 131 -5.43 18.80 6.25
N LYS A 132 -5.57 18.79 4.92
CA LYS A 132 -6.76 19.27 4.20
C LYS A 132 -7.48 18.09 3.57
N ARG A 133 -8.80 18.22 3.32
CA ARG A 133 -9.61 17.17 2.67
C ARG A 133 -9.01 16.67 1.35
N GLY A 134 -8.46 17.58 0.54
CA GLY A 134 -7.80 17.23 -0.73
C GLY A 134 -6.52 16.41 -0.55
N HIS A 135 -5.84 16.50 0.59
CA HIS A 135 -4.65 15.69 0.86
C HIS A 135 -5.03 14.21 0.95
N ILE A 136 -6.10 13.87 1.69
CA ILE A 136 -6.59 12.50 1.84
C ILE A 136 -6.88 11.87 0.48
N LEU A 137 -7.55 12.62 -0.41
CA LEU A 137 -7.85 12.14 -1.76
C LEU A 137 -6.56 11.79 -2.52
N VAL A 138 -5.57 12.69 -2.53
CA VAL A 138 -4.29 12.44 -3.21
C VAL A 138 -3.56 11.25 -2.59
N GLN A 139 -3.54 11.14 -1.26
CA GLN A 139 -2.88 10.01 -0.58
C GLN A 139 -3.52 8.66 -0.94
N GLU A 140 -4.84 8.63 -1.03
CA GLU A 140 -5.63 7.47 -1.42
C GLU A 140 -5.41 7.14 -2.90
N THR A 141 -5.41 8.12 -3.80
CA THR A 141 -5.12 7.91 -5.23
C THR A 141 -3.72 7.32 -5.42
N ILE A 142 -2.71 7.84 -4.74
CA ILE A 142 -1.35 7.28 -4.79
C ILE A 142 -1.35 5.83 -4.31
N LEU A 143 -2.04 5.53 -3.21
CA LEU A 143 -2.13 4.16 -2.70
C LEU A 143 -2.78 3.21 -3.71
N VAL A 144 -3.90 3.62 -4.30
CA VAL A 144 -4.62 2.84 -5.33
C VAL A 144 -3.72 2.55 -6.53
N LEU A 145 -3.00 3.57 -7.04
CA LEU A 145 -2.09 3.42 -8.19
C LEU A 145 -0.93 2.47 -7.88
N VAL A 146 -0.34 2.59 -6.69
CA VAL A 146 0.76 1.72 -6.27
C VAL A 146 0.28 0.26 -6.10
N VAL A 147 -0.88 0.05 -5.50
CA VAL A 147 -1.47 -1.30 -5.34
C VAL A 147 -1.80 -1.91 -6.70
N ALA A 148 -2.39 -1.14 -7.61
CA ALA A 148 -2.69 -1.59 -8.97
C ALA A 148 -1.41 -2.01 -9.71
N GLY A 149 -0.36 -1.19 -9.64
CA GLY A 149 0.94 -1.51 -10.22
C GLY A 149 1.57 -2.77 -9.61
N ALA A 150 1.50 -2.93 -8.30
CA ALA A 150 2.01 -4.11 -7.60
C ALA A 150 1.26 -5.39 -8.00
N TYR A 151 -0.07 -5.36 -8.10
CA TYR A 151 -0.85 -6.50 -8.60
C TYR A 151 -0.54 -6.83 -10.05
N LEU A 152 -0.46 -5.82 -10.93
CA LEU A 152 -0.15 -6.04 -12.34
C LEU A 152 1.19 -6.76 -12.51
N VAL A 153 2.22 -6.24 -11.85
CA VAL A 153 3.56 -6.85 -11.85
C VAL A 153 3.52 -8.31 -11.39
N LEU A 154 2.81 -8.59 -10.30
CA LEU A 154 2.75 -9.93 -9.71
C LEU A 154 2.05 -10.96 -10.55
N VAL A 155 0.99 -10.55 -11.24
CA VAL A 155 0.25 -11.43 -12.14
C VAL A 155 1.05 -11.66 -13.43
N THR A 156 1.78 -10.65 -13.91
CA THR A 156 2.57 -10.72 -15.14
C THR A 156 3.81 -11.60 -14.99
N ILE A 157 4.45 -11.60 -13.82
CA ILE A 157 5.64 -12.41 -13.60
C ILE A 157 5.24 -13.89 -13.40
N PRO A 158 5.95 -14.84 -14.03
CA PRO A 158 5.66 -16.28 -13.94
C PRO A 158 6.14 -16.88 -12.61
N PHE A 159 5.64 -16.34 -11.49
CA PHE A 159 5.83 -16.95 -10.18
C PHE A 159 5.15 -18.31 -10.09
N ASN A 160 5.69 -19.18 -9.25
CA ASN A 160 4.91 -20.31 -8.77
C ASN A 160 3.68 -19.80 -7.99
N ILE A 161 2.64 -20.61 -7.96
CA ILE A 161 1.36 -20.22 -7.36
C ILE A 161 1.50 -19.82 -5.89
N VAL A 162 2.35 -20.51 -5.13
CA VAL A 162 2.55 -20.24 -3.71
C VAL A 162 3.14 -18.84 -3.49
N LEU A 163 4.24 -18.49 -4.17
CA LEU A 163 4.86 -17.17 -4.03
C LEU A 163 3.94 -16.06 -4.52
N ARG A 164 3.20 -16.30 -5.62
CA ARG A 164 2.21 -15.33 -6.11
C ARG A 164 1.15 -15.03 -5.04
N LEU A 165 0.58 -16.06 -4.42
CA LEU A 165 -0.45 -15.90 -3.39
C LEU A 165 0.10 -15.24 -2.12
N VAL A 166 1.30 -15.61 -1.68
CA VAL A 166 1.97 -14.96 -0.53
C VAL A 166 2.16 -13.47 -0.80
N TRP A 167 2.63 -13.10 -1.99
CA TRP A 167 2.83 -11.70 -2.33
C TRP A 167 1.52 -10.91 -2.47
N ILE A 168 0.50 -11.50 -3.10
CA ILE A 168 -0.85 -10.91 -3.15
C ILE A 168 -1.36 -10.65 -1.73
N PHE A 169 -1.22 -11.63 -0.83
CA PHE A 169 -1.59 -11.49 0.57
C PHE A 169 -0.83 -10.32 1.23
N THR A 170 0.50 -10.30 1.13
CA THR A 170 1.35 -9.28 1.76
C THR A 170 1.00 -7.88 1.26
N ILE A 171 0.86 -7.69 -0.05
CA ILE A 171 0.51 -6.38 -0.63
C ILE A 171 -0.86 -5.91 -0.16
N THR A 172 -1.85 -6.80 -0.22
CA THR A 172 -3.22 -6.49 0.17
C THR A 172 -3.29 -6.16 1.66
N PHE A 173 -2.59 -6.92 2.49
CA PHE A 173 -2.50 -6.70 3.93
C PHE A 173 -1.90 -5.33 4.24
N LEU A 174 -0.73 -5.02 3.68
CA LEU A 174 -0.05 -3.74 3.92
C LEU A 174 -0.92 -2.57 3.45
N ALA A 175 -1.46 -2.63 2.23
CA ALA A 175 -2.31 -1.58 1.68
C ALA A 175 -3.56 -1.32 2.54
N SER A 176 -4.21 -2.39 3.01
CA SER A 176 -5.39 -2.30 3.86
C SER A 176 -5.04 -1.76 5.24
N TYR A 177 -3.93 -2.21 5.82
CA TYR A 177 -3.46 -1.73 7.12
C TYR A 177 -3.17 -0.24 7.09
N ARG A 178 -2.45 0.25 6.07
CA ARG A 178 -2.27 1.70 5.86
C ARG A 178 -3.60 2.41 5.78
N SER A 179 -4.50 1.93 4.93
CA SER A 179 -5.76 2.61 4.69
C SER A 179 -6.55 2.76 5.99
N PHE A 180 -6.74 1.70 6.77
CA PHE A 180 -7.51 1.78 8.04
C PHE A 180 -6.88 2.69 9.12
N ARG A 181 -5.57 2.92 9.04
CA ARG A 181 -4.83 3.70 10.04
C ARG A 181 -4.68 5.17 9.67
N VAL A 182 -4.59 5.42 8.37
CA VAL A 182 -4.34 6.72 7.79
C VAL A 182 -5.68 7.27 7.29
N ASN A 183 -6.40 6.60 6.41
CA ASN A 183 -7.58 7.22 5.77
C ASN A 183 -8.85 7.07 6.61
N GLY A 184 -9.67 8.12 6.67
CA GLY A 184 -10.90 8.15 7.47
C GLY A 184 -10.66 8.38 8.96
N LEU A 185 -11.54 7.82 9.80
CA LEU A 185 -11.39 7.87 11.25
C LEU A 185 -10.28 6.90 11.68
N LYS A 186 -9.39 7.34 12.58
CA LYS A 186 -8.25 6.51 13.01
C LYS A 186 -8.74 5.27 13.76
N ILE A 187 -8.69 4.11 13.09
CA ILE A 187 -8.99 2.81 13.72
C ILE A 187 -7.82 2.37 14.60
N ALA A 188 -8.11 1.80 15.77
CA ALA A 188 -7.09 1.32 16.70
C ALA A 188 -6.16 0.25 16.04
N PRO A 189 -4.86 0.21 16.37
CA PRO A 189 -3.87 -0.67 15.71
C PRO A 189 -4.30 -2.14 15.66
N ARG A 190 -4.76 -2.70 16.78
CA ARG A 190 -5.19 -4.11 16.87
C ARG A 190 -6.38 -4.41 15.94
N ARG A 191 -7.37 -3.51 15.88
CA ARG A 191 -8.54 -3.67 15.00
C ARG A 191 -8.15 -3.56 13.54
N SER A 192 -7.35 -2.55 13.20
CA SER A 192 -6.86 -2.35 11.83
C SER A 192 -6.04 -3.53 11.31
N PHE A 193 -5.27 -4.20 12.18
CA PHE A 193 -4.51 -5.41 11.84
C PHE A 193 -5.45 -6.56 11.48
N ILE A 194 -6.45 -6.84 12.33
CA ILE A 194 -7.44 -7.90 12.09
C ILE A 194 -8.24 -7.63 10.81
N PHE A 195 -8.68 -6.38 10.61
CA PHE A 195 -9.40 -5.98 9.41
C PHE A 195 -8.54 -6.09 8.15
N ALA A 196 -7.27 -5.69 8.22
CA ALA A 196 -6.33 -5.86 7.11
C ALA A 196 -6.10 -7.34 6.77
N LEU A 197 -6.02 -8.21 7.79
CA LEU A 197 -5.94 -9.66 7.58
C LEU A 197 -7.18 -10.19 6.85
N PHE A 198 -8.38 -9.79 7.29
CA PHE A 198 -9.62 -10.21 6.64
C PHE A 198 -9.67 -9.76 5.18
N VAL A 199 -9.29 -8.51 4.90
CA VAL A 199 -9.23 -8.00 3.52
C VAL A 199 -8.23 -8.78 2.69
N ALA A 200 -7.02 -9.02 3.22
CA ALA A 200 -5.98 -9.78 2.54
C ALA A 200 -6.41 -11.21 2.23
N GLN A 201 -7.06 -11.89 3.17
CA GLN A 201 -7.56 -13.25 2.99
C GLN A 201 -8.55 -13.35 1.82
N VAL A 202 -9.53 -12.46 1.74
CA VAL A 202 -10.54 -12.48 0.67
C VAL A 202 -9.94 -12.24 -0.71
N VAL A 203 -9.04 -11.27 -0.85
CA VAL A 203 -8.38 -10.99 -2.13
C VAL A 203 -7.46 -12.14 -2.54
N THR A 204 -6.75 -12.73 -1.58
CA THR A 204 -5.89 -13.90 -1.83
C THR A 204 -6.71 -15.13 -2.19
N PHE A 205 -7.87 -15.33 -1.55
CA PHE A 205 -8.79 -16.40 -1.89
C PHE A 205 -9.35 -16.24 -3.32
N LEU A 206 -9.72 -15.01 -3.71
CA LEU A 206 -10.13 -14.74 -5.09
C LEU A 206 -9.00 -15.06 -6.08
N ALA A 207 -7.76 -14.63 -5.78
CA ALA A 207 -6.60 -14.93 -6.60
C ALA A 207 -6.39 -16.44 -6.74
N TRP A 208 -6.49 -17.18 -5.62
CA TRP A 208 -6.40 -18.63 -5.61
C TRP A 208 -7.50 -19.26 -6.47
N ALA A 209 -8.76 -18.83 -6.32
CA ALA A 209 -9.88 -19.36 -7.10
C ALA A 209 -9.69 -19.16 -8.61
N ILE A 210 -9.26 -17.96 -9.03
CA ILE A 210 -8.95 -17.67 -10.44
C ILE A 210 -7.85 -18.61 -10.94
N THR A 211 -6.77 -18.79 -10.18
CA THR A 211 -5.67 -19.69 -10.58
C THR A 211 -6.07 -21.17 -10.60
N ALA A 212 -6.88 -21.62 -9.63
CA ALA A 212 -7.35 -22.99 -9.54
C ALA A 212 -8.29 -23.35 -10.70
N LEU A 213 -9.05 -22.38 -11.18
CA LEU A 213 -9.97 -22.53 -12.30
C LEU A 213 -9.34 -22.13 -13.64
N SER A 214 -8.01 -21.99 -13.74
CA SER A 214 -7.32 -21.54 -14.96
C SER A 214 -7.53 -22.44 -16.18
N SER A 215 -7.96 -23.69 -15.98
CA SER A 215 -8.41 -24.57 -17.06
C SER A 215 -9.73 -24.14 -17.71
N TRP A 216 -10.55 -23.37 -17.00
CA TRP A 216 -11.87 -22.89 -17.43
C TRP A 216 -11.96 -21.37 -17.50
N LEU A 217 -10.98 -20.64 -16.96
CA LEU A 217 -10.89 -19.19 -16.95
C LEU A 217 -9.64 -18.73 -17.70
N LEU A 218 -9.85 -18.14 -18.88
CA LEU A 218 -8.80 -17.52 -19.68
C LEU A 218 -8.78 -16.03 -19.40
N ILE A 219 -8.09 -15.66 -18.33
CA ILE A 219 -7.97 -14.28 -17.89
C ILE A 219 -6.59 -13.74 -18.26
N ALA A 220 -6.55 -12.68 -19.07
CA ALA A 220 -5.32 -11.93 -19.33
C ALA A 220 -4.82 -11.21 -18.06
N GLU A 221 -3.53 -10.87 -18.00
CA GLU A 221 -2.92 -10.39 -16.75
C GLU A 221 -3.51 -9.05 -16.28
N GLY A 222 -3.86 -8.17 -17.21
CA GLY A 222 -4.50 -6.88 -16.95
C GLY A 222 -5.85 -7.02 -16.24
N PRO A 223 -6.85 -7.71 -16.84
CA PRO A 223 -8.13 -7.99 -16.19
C PRO A 223 -8.00 -8.68 -14.83
N PHE A 224 -7.06 -9.63 -14.68
CA PHE A 224 -6.82 -10.27 -13.39
C PHE A 224 -6.35 -9.25 -12.33
N ALA A 225 -5.39 -8.38 -12.66
CA ALA A 225 -4.95 -7.32 -11.75
C ALA A 225 -6.09 -6.35 -11.37
N VAL A 226 -6.97 -6.01 -12.31
CA VAL A 226 -8.17 -5.19 -12.06
C VAL A 226 -9.14 -5.89 -11.11
N MET A 227 -9.37 -7.19 -11.27
CA MET A 227 -10.22 -7.96 -10.37
C MET A 227 -9.66 -7.97 -8.93
N LEU A 228 -8.34 -8.11 -8.76
CA LEU A 228 -7.71 -8.01 -7.45
C LEU A 228 -7.86 -6.61 -6.84
N LEU A 229 -7.70 -5.57 -7.66
CA LEU A 229 -7.87 -4.17 -7.22
C LEU A 229 -9.31 -3.90 -6.75
N PHE A 230 -10.32 -4.33 -7.50
CA PHE A 230 -11.72 -4.19 -7.10
C PHE A 230 -12.06 -5.03 -5.87
N ALA A 231 -11.58 -6.27 -5.79
CA ALA A 231 -11.77 -7.09 -4.60
C ALA A 231 -11.19 -6.42 -3.34
N TRP A 232 -10.00 -5.84 -3.46
CA TRP A 232 -9.39 -5.06 -2.38
C TRP A 232 -10.22 -3.81 -2.04
N TYR A 233 -10.58 -3.00 -3.04
CA TYR A 233 -11.31 -1.74 -2.83
C TYR A 233 -12.67 -1.98 -2.17
N ILE A 234 -13.46 -2.92 -2.70
CA ILE A 234 -14.79 -3.26 -2.19
C ILE A 234 -14.69 -3.78 -0.77
N ASN A 235 -13.85 -4.79 -0.52
CA ASN A 235 -13.81 -5.43 0.78
C ASN A 235 -13.27 -4.48 1.87
N ARG A 236 -12.23 -3.72 1.55
CA ARG A 236 -11.71 -2.68 2.44
C ARG A 236 -12.75 -1.61 2.73
N GLY A 237 -13.46 -1.16 1.70
CA GLY A 237 -14.54 -0.18 1.81
C GLY A 237 -15.66 -0.66 2.72
N LEU A 238 -16.14 -1.88 2.49
CA LEU A 238 -17.19 -2.52 3.29
C LEU A 238 -16.76 -2.59 4.75
N VAL A 239 -15.56 -3.11 5.05
CA VAL A 239 -15.05 -3.18 6.43
C VAL A 239 -14.96 -1.80 7.08
N ARG A 240 -14.48 -0.77 6.36
CA ARG A 240 -14.43 0.60 6.90
C ARG A 240 -15.83 1.11 7.22
N HIS A 241 -16.75 1.06 6.26
CA HIS A 241 -18.09 1.62 6.44
C HIS A 241 -18.91 0.90 7.51
N THR A 242 -18.64 -0.40 7.74
CA THR A 242 -19.21 -1.16 8.86
C THR A 242 -18.68 -0.66 10.21
N VAL A 243 -17.39 -0.34 10.29
CA VAL A 243 -16.74 0.03 11.55
C VAL A 243 -17.00 1.48 11.92
N GLU A 244 -17.11 2.35 10.93
CA GLU A 244 -17.38 3.78 11.12
C GLU A 244 -18.89 4.10 11.18
N ASP A 245 -19.76 3.10 11.00
CA ASP A 245 -21.22 3.27 10.89
C ASP A 245 -21.62 4.31 9.82
N THR A 246 -20.90 4.32 8.70
CA THR A 246 -21.05 5.31 7.61
C THR A 246 -21.74 4.75 6.36
N PHE A 247 -22.45 3.62 6.47
CA PHE A 247 -23.22 3.10 5.34
C PHE A 247 -24.37 4.03 4.97
N THR A 248 -24.31 4.53 3.74
CA THR A 248 -25.41 5.26 3.11
C THR A 248 -25.88 4.50 1.87
N ARG A 249 -27.07 4.82 1.37
CA ARG A 249 -27.59 4.24 0.13
C ARG A 249 -26.62 4.41 -1.05
N ASN A 250 -25.99 5.59 -1.16
CA ASN A 250 -25.04 5.88 -2.25
C ASN A 250 -23.80 5.00 -2.15
N VAL A 251 -23.28 4.82 -0.93
CA VAL A 251 -22.12 3.95 -0.65
C VAL A 251 -22.45 2.50 -1.04
N ILE A 252 -23.63 1.99 -0.67
CA ILE A 252 -24.04 0.63 -1.04
C ILE A 252 -24.14 0.47 -2.56
N LEU A 253 -24.74 1.44 -3.26
CA LEU A 253 -24.86 1.42 -4.72
C LEU A 253 -23.49 1.46 -5.42
N GLU A 254 -22.55 2.25 -4.91
CA GLU A 254 -21.18 2.31 -5.45
C GLU A 254 -20.48 0.94 -5.37
N TYR A 255 -20.46 0.31 -4.19
CA TYR A 255 -19.81 -0.99 -4.02
C TYR A 255 -20.56 -2.12 -4.73
N ALA A 256 -21.89 -2.05 -4.82
CA ALA A 256 -22.67 -2.99 -5.63
C ALA A 256 -22.33 -2.88 -7.12
N ALA A 257 -22.12 -1.66 -7.64
CA ALA A 257 -21.70 -1.45 -9.02
C ALA A 257 -20.31 -2.05 -9.28
N PHE A 258 -19.33 -1.80 -8.39
CA PHE A 258 -18.00 -2.41 -8.52
C PHE A 258 -18.06 -3.93 -8.41
N ALA A 259 -18.89 -4.49 -7.53
CA ALA A 259 -19.10 -5.93 -7.41
C ALA A 259 -19.71 -6.52 -8.70
N ALA A 260 -20.68 -5.84 -9.31
CA ALA A 260 -21.26 -6.26 -10.58
C ALA A 260 -20.22 -6.27 -11.71
N VAL A 261 -19.33 -5.27 -11.79
CA VAL A 261 -18.22 -5.26 -12.75
C VAL A 261 -17.25 -6.41 -12.48
N LEU A 262 -16.91 -6.68 -11.23
CA LEU A 262 -16.03 -7.80 -10.87
C LEU A 262 -16.64 -9.15 -11.26
N ILE A 263 -17.93 -9.35 -11.03
CA ILE A 263 -18.68 -10.54 -11.46
C ILE A 263 -18.68 -10.64 -12.99
N TYR A 264 -18.95 -9.54 -13.69
CA TYR A 264 -18.92 -9.51 -15.14
C TYR A 264 -17.55 -9.91 -15.70
N LEU A 265 -16.46 -9.38 -15.16
CA LEU A 265 -15.10 -9.75 -15.56
C LEU A 265 -14.82 -11.24 -15.33
N PHE A 266 -15.31 -11.80 -14.22
CA PHE A 266 -15.17 -13.23 -13.94
C PHE A 266 -15.96 -14.08 -14.93
N VAL A 267 -17.25 -13.79 -15.12
CA VAL A 267 -18.15 -14.57 -15.98
C VAL A 267 -17.78 -14.47 -17.44
N SER A 268 -17.43 -13.28 -17.93
CA SER A 268 -17.00 -13.08 -19.32
C SER A 268 -15.70 -13.81 -19.66
N SER A 269 -14.90 -14.14 -18.65
CA SER A 269 -13.64 -14.88 -18.81
C SER A 269 -13.81 -16.40 -18.69
N TYR A 270 -15.02 -16.88 -18.34
CA TYR A 270 -15.32 -18.30 -18.19
C TYR A 270 -15.58 -18.95 -19.56
N ARG A 271 -14.92 -20.08 -19.82
CA ARG A 271 -15.18 -20.95 -20.96
C ARG A 271 -15.64 -22.33 -20.48
N PRO A 272 -16.84 -22.78 -20.88
CA PRO A 272 -17.30 -24.12 -20.53
C PRO A 272 -16.44 -25.18 -21.23
N PRO A 273 -16.19 -26.33 -20.59
CA PRO A 273 -15.43 -27.41 -21.20
C PRO A 273 -16.13 -27.91 -22.48
N GLY A 274 -15.40 -27.94 -23.59
CA GLY A 274 -15.88 -28.44 -24.89
C GLY A 274 -16.06 -27.41 -26.01
N GLN A 275 -15.64 -26.15 -25.80
CA GLN A 275 -15.50 -25.12 -26.83
C GLN A 275 -14.04 -24.74 -27.07
#